data_AF-A0A1X1KTT1-F1
#
_entry.id   AF-A0A1X1KTT1-F1
#
_cell.length_a   1.000
_cell.length_b   1.000
_cell.length_c   1.000
_cell.angle_alpha   90.00
_cell.angle_beta   90.00
_cell.angle_gamma   90.00
#
_symmetry.space_group_name_H-M   'P 1'
#
loop_
_entity.id
_entity.type
_entity.pdbx_description
1 polymer ?
#
loop_
_entity_poly.entity_id
_entity_poly.type
_entity_poly.pdbx_seq_one_letter_code
_entity_poly.pdbx_strand_id
1 'polypeptide(L)'
;MEKICFTYGNFRYLVFEFNHQYYLLDRRPCHLIGYLFPPINWLFFQHVYPITSDEYCKIKEKTGRATKLTVSASLGAGLSVFLYNLLRVNKIDITKYFETNLSSFTTVALFLMTFLLTYVLVELFYYSRKRRMASVLGRELRHLQYYKITPVKIDFKQLLGFLVVIGGLAFFMSLYYFYSGNLLFGLMANAIIFLYLSASNVAFGTESHHLYKINDKILK
;
A
#
# COMPACT_ATOMS: atom_id res chain seq x y z
N MET A 1 -20.58 0.27 -22.91
CA MET A 1 -19.29 0.01 -22.20
C MET A 1 -19.59 -0.75 -20.93
N GLU A 2 -19.06 -1.97 -20.84
CA GLU A 2 -19.23 -2.86 -19.69
C GLU A 2 -18.48 -2.29 -18.47
N LYS A 3 -19.10 -2.39 -17.29
CA LYS A 3 -18.53 -1.92 -16.02
C LYS A 3 -18.03 -3.13 -15.24
N ILE A 4 -16.85 -3.03 -14.66
CA ILE A 4 -16.27 -4.09 -13.84
C ILE A 4 -16.27 -3.68 -12.37
N CYS A 5 -16.38 -4.67 -11.49
CA CYS A 5 -16.21 -4.53 -10.05
C CYS A 5 -15.02 -5.39 -9.63
N PHE A 6 -14.22 -4.89 -8.70
CA PHE A 6 -13.11 -5.65 -8.15
C PHE A 6 -13.51 -6.45 -6.93
N THR A 7 -12.92 -7.64 -6.81
CA THR A 7 -12.92 -8.47 -5.62
C THR A 7 -11.49 -8.63 -5.11
N TYR A 8 -11.34 -8.82 -3.80
CA TYR A 8 -10.02 -8.86 -3.18
C TYR A 8 -9.32 -10.21 -3.44
N GLY A 9 -8.16 -10.17 -4.09
CA GLY A 9 -7.27 -11.33 -4.22
C GLY A 9 -6.19 -11.34 -3.14
N ASN A 10 -5.35 -10.30 -3.12
CA ASN A 10 -4.46 -10.01 -2.01
C ASN A 10 -4.09 -8.51 -1.98
N PHE A 11 -3.15 -8.12 -1.12
CA PHE A 11 -2.73 -6.73 -1.01
C PHE A 11 -2.28 -6.09 -2.34
N ARG A 12 -1.61 -6.85 -3.21
CA ARG A 12 -1.13 -6.38 -4.52
C ARG A 12 -2.18 -6.56 -5.62
N TYR A 13 -2.92 -7.66 -5.60
CA TYR A 13 -3.80 -8.05 -6.71
C TYR A 13 -5.29 -7.95 -6.39
N LEU A 14 -6.05 -7.39 -7.33
CA LEU A 14 -7.52 -7.47 -7.36
C LEU A 14 -7.97 -8.42 -8.46
N VAL A 15 -9.12 -9.05 -8.26
CA VAL A 15 -9.73 -9.94 -9.26
C VAL A 15 -10.98 -9.27 -9.83
N PHE A 16 -11.17 -9.38 -11.14
CA PHE A 16 -12.40 -8.95 -11.80
C PHE A 16 -12.78 -9.93 -12.91
N GLU A 17 -14.05 -9.92 -13.29
CA GLU A 17 -14.57 -10.62 -14.46
C GLU A 17 -14.81 -9.61 -15.58
N PHE A 18 -14.48 -10.01 -16.81
CA PHE A 18 -14.76 -9.24 -18.02
C PHE A 18 -14.89 -10.20 -19.19
N ASN A 19 -15.94 -10.07 -20.02
CA ASN A 19 -16.20 -10.99 -21.15
C ASN A 19 -16.17 -12.49 -20.75
N HIS A 20 -16.79 -12.86 -19.62
CA HIS A 20 -16.80 -14.24 -19.10
C HIS A 20 -15.41 -14.86 -18.81
N GLN A 21 -14.38 -14.03 -18.69
CA GLN A 21 -13.04 -14.43 -18.29
C GLN A 21 -12.63 -13.67 -17.02
N TYR A 22 -11.90 -14.35 -16.14
CA TYR A 22 -11.38 -13.76 -14.92
C TYR A 22 -9.96 -13.22 -15.13
N TYR A 23 -9.67 -12.12 -14.45
CA TYR A 23 -8.39 -11.43 -14.54
C TYR A 23 -7.89 -10.97 -13.17
N LEU A 24 -6.56 -10.94 -13.01
CA LEU A 24 -5.85 -10.32 -11.91
C LEU A 24 -5.29 -8.97 -12.32
N LEU A 25 -5.76 -7.90 -11.70
CA LEU A 25 -5.16 -6.57 -11.77
C LEU A 25 -4.01 -6.48 -10.78
N ASP A 26 -2.81 -6.13 -11.25
CA ASP A 26 -1.69 -5.73 -10.40
C ASP A 26 -1.80 -4.24 -10.06
N ARG A 27 -1.93 -3.93 -8.77
CA ARG A 27 -2.07 -2.53 -8.30
C ARG A 27 -0.74 -1.84 -8.06
N ARG A 28 0.39 -2.55 -8.15
CA ARG A 28 1.71 -1.94 -7.99
C ARG A 28 1.85 -0.78 -8.99
N PRO A 29 2.09 0.46 -8.53
CA PRO A 29 2.28 1.59 -9.44
C PRO A 29 3.35 1.31 -10.50
N CYS A 30 3.04 1.58 -11.75
CA CYS A 30 3.98 1.40 -12.87
C CYS A 30 5.09 2.46 -12.87
N HIS A 31 4.83 3.63 -12.27
CA HIS A 31 5.73 4.78 -12.24
C HIS A 31 5.87 5.33 -10.83
N LEU A 32 7.04 5.91 -10.52
CA LEU A 32 7.35 6.47 -9.20
C LEU A 32 6.31 7.52 -8.77
N ILE A 33 5.88 8.38 -9.69
CA ILE A 33 4.88 9.42 -9.44
C ILE A 33 3.51 8.84 -8.98
N GLY A 34 3.20 7.62 -9.41
CA GLY A 34 1.99 6.90 -8.99
C GLY A 34 2.02 6.46 -7.54
N TYR A 35 3.20 6.37 -6.92
CA TYR A 35 3.31 6.17 -5.47
C TYR A 35 3.03 7.46 -4.69
N LEU A 36 3.50 8.60 -5.20
CA LEU A 36 3.32 9.91 -4.56
C LEU A 36 1.87 10.41 -4.67
N PHE A 37 1.22 10.16 -5.81
CA PHE A 37 -0.16 10.55 -6.06
C PHE A 37 -0.93 9.36 -6.66
N PRO A 38 -1.55 8.52 -5.82
CA PRO A 38 -2.25 7.31 -6.24
C PRO A 38 -3.24 7.50 -7.40
N PRO A 39 -4.03 8.60 -7.50
CA PRO A 39 -4.98 8.81 -8.60
C PRO A 39 -4.32 8.86 -9.99
N ILE A 40 -3.05 9.26 -10.07
CA ILE A 40 -2.32 9.35 -11.36
C ILE A 40 -2.18 7.96 -12.00
N ASN A 41 -2.22 6.88 -11.21
CA ASN A 41 -2.16 5.52 -11.75
C ASN A 41 -3.27 5.23 -12.78
N TRP A 42 -4.45 5.85 -12.68
CA TRP A 42 -5.54 5.65 -13.64
C TRP A 42 -5.23 6.16 -15.06
N LEU A 43 -4.25 7.05 -15.21
CA LEU A 43 -3.84 7.55 -16.51
C LEU A 43 -2.98 6.54 -17.28
N PHE A 44 -2.34 5.61 -16.57
CA PHE A 44 -1.41 4.63 -17.14
C PHE A 44 -2.08 3.28 -17.39
N PHE A 45 -1.51 2.54 -18.33
CA PHE A 45 -1.86 1.14 -18.53
C PHE A 45 -1.45 0.29 -17.33
N GLN A 46 -2.39 -0.52 -16.86
CA GLN A 46 -2.21 -1.40 -15.72
C GLN A 46 -1.88 -2.81 -16.19
N HIS A 47 -1.04 -3.49 -15.42
CA HIS A 47 -0.69 -4.88 -15.64
C HIS A 47 -1.85 -5.80 -15.24
N VAL A 48 -2.30 -6.62 -16.17
CA VAL A 48 -3.40 -7.56 -15.99
C VAL A 48 -2.99 -8.95 -16.40
N TYR A 49 -3.36 -9.96 -15.62
CA TYR A 49 -3.06 -11.37 -15.90
C TYR A 49 -4.35 -12.17 -16.03
N PRO A 50 -4.56 -12.93 -17.12
CA PRO A 50 -5.70 -13.83 -17.22
C PRO A 50 -5.57 -14.99 -16.22
N ILE A 51 -6.69 -15.35 -15.62
CA ILE A 51 -6.80 -16.51 -14.73
C ILE A 51 -8.00 -17.37 -15.11
N THR A 52 -7.94 -18.65 -14.74
CA THR A 52 -9.06 -19.59 -14.96
C THR A 52 -10.09 -19.51 -13.85
N SER A 53 -11.28 -20.07 -14.08
CA SER A 53 -12.33 -20.17 -13.06
C SER A 53 -11.87 -20.96 -11.83
N ASP A 54 -11.08 -22.02 -12.02
CA ASP A 54 -10.52 -22.81 -10.91
C ASP A 54 -9.54 -21.99 -10.06
N GLU A 55 -8.71 -21.18 -10.71
CA GLU A 55 -7.78 -20.26 -10.04
C GLU A 55 -8.52 -19.20 -9.24
N TYR A 56 -9.60 -18.66 -9.79
CA TYR A 56 -10.48 -17.74 -9.09
C TYR A 56 -11.07 -18.38 -7.81
N CYS A 57 -11.58 -19.61 -7.90
CA CYS A 57 -12.09 -20.35 -6.75
C CYS A 57 -11.04 -20.53 -5.65
N LYS A 58 -9.81 -20.91 -6.01
CA LYS A 58 -8.68 -21.04 -5.05
C LYS A 58 -8.37 -19.72 -4.33
N ILE A 59 -8.39 -18.60 -5.05
CA ILE A 59 -8.18 -17.27 -4.48
C ILE A 59 -9.30 -16.96 -3.47
N LYS A 60 -10.56 -17.16 -3.86
CA LYS A 60 -11.74 -16.89 -3.02
C LYS A 60 -11.73 -17.71 -1.74
N GLU A 61 -11.40 -19.00 -1.83
CA GLU A 61 -11.30 -19.88 -0.67
C GLU A 61 -10.22 -19.41 0.33
N LYS A 62 -9.02 -19.08 -0.18
CA LYS A 62 -7.92 -18.61 0.68
C LYS A 62 -8.22 -17.27 1.32
N THR A 63 -8.80 -16.34 0.58
CA THR A 63 -9.22 -15.03 1.10
C THR A 63 -10.28 -15.20 2.19
N GLY A 64 -11.27 -16.08 1.98
CA GLY A 64 -12.30 -16.39 2.97
C GLY A 64 -11.77 -17.03 4.26
N ARG A 65 -10.62 -17.73 4.21
CA ARG A 65 -9.93 -18.20 5.42
C ARG A 65 -9.15 -17.08 6.12
N ALA A 66 -8.52 -16.18 5.36
CA ALA A 66 -7.71 -15.10 5.92
C ALA A 66 -8.53 -14.03 6.65
N THR A 67 -9.76 -13.77 6.21
CA THR A 67 -10.66 -12.79 6.87
C THR A 67 -11.07 -13.18 8.29
N LYS A 68 -10.92 -14.46 8.68
CA LYS A 68 -11.20 -14.93 10.05
C LYS A 68 -10.15 -14.51 11.07
N LEU A 69 -8.96 -14.09 10.63
CA LEU A 69 -7.84 -13.68 11.48
C LEU A 69 -7.82 -12.16 11.57
N THR A 70 -8.74 -11.59 12.34
CA THR A 70 -8.81 -10.14 12.57
C THR A 70 -8.16 -9.82 13.91
N VAL A 71 -7.00 -9.16 13.90
CA VAL A 71 -6.45 -8.54 15.11
C VAL A 71 -7.32 -7.31 15.40
N SER A 72 -7.97 -7.27 16.56
CA SER A 72 -8.87 -6.16 16.87
C SER A 72 -8.09 -4.87 17.07
N ALA A 73 -8.64 -3.75 16.58
CA ALA A 73 -8.08 -2.42 16.83
C ALA A 73 -7.97 -2.13 18.34
N SER A 74 -8.85 -2.73 19.15
CA SER A 74 -8.81 -2.63 20.61
C SER A 74 -7.58 -3.28 21.24
N LEU A 75 -7.03 -4.37 20.69
CA LEU A 75 -5.78 -4.95 21.17
C LEU A 75 -4.59 -4.03 20.90
N GLY A 76 -4.54 -3.42 19.71
CA GLY A 76 -3.51 -2.44 19.37
C GLY A 76 -3.59 -1.20 20.26
N ALA A 77 -4.80 -0.66 20.45
CA ALA A 77 -5.04 0.48 21.34
C ALA A 77 -4.66 0.14 22.80
N GLY A 78 -5.11 -1.00 23.31
CA GLY A 78 -4.79 -1.46 24.67
C GLY A 78 -3.29 -1.62 24.90
N LEU A 79 -2.57 -2.23 23.95
CA LEU A 79 -1.11 -2.38 24.03
C LEU A 79 -0.40 -1.02 24.01
N SER A 80 -0.87 -0.07 23.18
CA SER A 80 -0.28 1.27 23.10
C SER A 80 -0.46 2.06 24.41
N VAL A 81 -1.64 1.98 25.03
CA VAL A 81 -1.93 2.62 26.32
C VAL A 81 -1.13 1.97 27.44
N PHE A 82 -1.01 0.63 27.42
CA PHE A 82 -0.20 -0.10 28.38
C PHE A 82 1.27 0.31 28.29
N LEU A 83 1.86 0.30 27.08
CA LEU A 83 3.25 0.70 26.87
C LEU A 83 3.48 2.16 27.29
N TYR A 84 2.58 3.07 26.92
CA TYR A 84 2.66 4.46 27.33
C TYR A 84 2.64 4.62 28.86
N ASN A 85 1.71 3.94 29.54
CA ASN A 85 1.63 3.99 31.00
C ASN A 85 2.86 3.38 31.67
N LEU A 86 3.40 2.28 31.14
CA LEU A 86 4.62 1.65 31.65
C LEU A 86 5.81 2.61 31.56
N LEU A 87 5.98 3.27 30.42
CA LEU A 87 7.04 4.26 30.22
C LEU A 87 6.88 5.46 31.16
N ARG A 88 5.64 5.95 31.29
CA ARG A 88 5.30 7.07 32.17
C ARG A 88 5.59 6.75 33.64
N VAL A 89 5.17 5.58 34.13
CA VAL A 89 5.41 5.13 35.51
C VAL A 89 6.89 5.05 35.81
N ASN A 90 7.67 4.53 34.85
CA ASN A 90 9.13 4.42 34.99
C ASN A 90 9.88 5.73 34.69
N LYS A 91 9.16 6.83 34.39
CA LYS A 91 9.71 8.14 33.99
C LYS A 91 10.74 8.05 32.85
N ILE A 92 10.55 7.09 31.96
CA ILE A 92 11.43 6.87 30.81
C ILE A 92 10.98 7.80 29.70
N ASP A 93 11.81 8.79 29.38
CA ASP A 93 11.62 9.60 28.19
C ASP A 93 12.40 8.97 27.03
N ILE A 94 11.68 8.27 26.14
CA ILE A 94 12.29 7.57 25.01
C ILE A 94 12.99 8.56 24.09
N THR A 95 12.47 9.77 23.93
CA THR A 95 12.98 10.74 22.95
C THR A 95 14.45 11.09 23.23
N LYS A 96 14.83 11.22 24.50
CA LYS A 96 16.20 11.51 24.94
C LYS A 96 17.23 10.48 24.49
N TYR A 97 16.86 9.20 24.40
CA TYR A 97 17.77 8.15 23.93
C TYR A 97 18.06 8.23 22.43
N PHE A 98 17.28 9.03 21.68
CA PHE A 98 17.41 9.25 20.25
C PHE A 98 17.81 10.69 19.90
N GLU A 99 18.07 11.53 20.91
CA GLU A 99 18.64 12.86 20.71
C GLU A 99 20.07 12.72 20.22
N THR A 100 20.36 13.34 19.07
CA THR A 100 21.69 13.32 18.49
C THR A 100 22.08 14.70 18.01
N ASN A 101 23.32 15.10 18.29
CA ASN A 101 23.90 16.35 17.80
C ASN A 101 24.54 16.13 16.42
N LEU A 102 23.78 15.57 15.49
CA LEU A 102 24.23 15.38 14.12
C LEU A 102 24.25 16.73 13.39
N SER A 103 25.23 16.90 12.49
CA SER A 103 25.21 18.04 11.58
C SER A 103 23.97 17.99 10.68
N SER A 104 23.52 19.15 10.18
CA SER A 104 22.40 19.22 9.25
C SER A 104 22.63 18.37 8.00
N PHE A 105 23.87 18.35 7.50
CA PHE A 105 24.25 17.51 6.35
C PHE A 105 24.08 16.02 6.66
N THR A 106 24.58 15.55 7.80
CA THR A 106 24.46 14.13 8.21
C THR A 106 23.00 13.74 8.41
N THR A 107 22.19 14.62 8.99
CA THR A 107 20.76 14.42 9.23
C THR A 107 20.00 14.19 7.91
N VAL A 108 20.28 15.02 6.90
CA VAL A 108 19.72 14.88 5.53
C VAL A 108 20.21 13.61 4.85
N ALA A 109 21.52 13.34 4.89
CA ALA A 109 22.08 12.13 4.27
C ALA A 109 21.46 10.85 4.87
N LEU A 110 21.31 10.80 6.19
CA LEU A 110 20.70 9.67 6.88
C LEU A 110 19.22 9.51 6.53
N PHE A 111 18.48 10.62 6.42
CA PHE A 111 17.07 10.58 5.99
C PHE A 111 16.93 10.04 4.56
N LEU A 112 17.79 10.47 3.64
CA LEU A 112 17.78 9.97 2.26
C LEU A 112 18.14 8.48 2.19
N MET A 113 19.11 8.03 2.97
CA MET A 113 19.50 6.63 3.04
C MET A 113 18.35 5.76 3.58
N THR A 114 17.68 6.21 4.65
CA THR A 114 16.53 5.50 5.24
C THR A 114 15.29 5.55 4.34
N PHE A 115 15.08 6.63 3.60
CA PHE A 115 14.03 6.72 2.57
C PHE A 115 14.27 5.73 1.44
N LEU A 116 15.50 5.61 0.95
CA LEU A 116 15.87 4.64 -0.09
C LEU A 116 15.68 3.20 0.41
N LEU A 117 16.09 2.91 1.65
CA LEU A 117 15.82 1.62 2.30
C LEU A 117 14.31 1.35 2.38
N THR A 118 13.52 2.35 2.75
CA THR A 118 12.06 2.26 2.81
C THR A 118 11.47 1.87 1.46
N TYR A 119 11.93 2.50 0.37
CA TYR A 119 11.49 2.14 -0.98
C TYR A 119 11.84 0.67 -1.34
N VAL A 120 13.06 0.23 -1.03
CA VAL A 120 13.46 -1.18 -1.23
C VAL A 120 12.56 -2.14 -0.44
N LEU A 121 12.21 -1.79 0.81
CA LEU A 121 11.30 -2.58 1.62
C LEU A 121 9.89 -2.66 1.03
N VAL A 122 9.38 -1.55 0.47
CA VAL A 122 8.09 -1.54 -0.25
C VAL A 122 8.13 -2.50 -1.44
N GLU A 123 9.21 -2.49 -2.22
CA GLU A 123 9.39 -3.38 -3.36
C GLU A 123 9.50 -4.85 -2.95
N LEU A 124 10.26 -5.15 -1.88
CA LEU A 124 10.32 -6.50 -1.30
C LEU A 124 8.95 -6.96 -0.79
N PHE A 125 8.16 -6.04 -0.21
CA PHE A 125 6.80 -6.34 0.20
C PHE A 125 5.92 -6.70 -1.00
N TYR A 126 5.93 -5.91 -2.08
CA TYR A 126 5.21 -6.24 -3.32
C TYR A 126 5.68 -7.54 -3.96
N TYR A 127 6.98 -7.83 -3.90
CA TYR A 127 7.57 -9.07 -4.37
C TYR A 127 7.06 -10.28 -3.58
N SER A 128 7.04 -10.18 -2.25
CA SER A 128 6.47 -11.19 -1.35
C SER A 128 4.99 -11.45 -1.67
N ARG A 129 4.20 -10.40 -1.93
CA ARG A 129 2.79 -10.55 -2.33
C ARG A 129 2.61 -11.20 -3.70
N LYS A 130 3.53 -10.95 -4.65
CA LYS A 130 3.58 -11.66 -5.94
C LYS A 130 3.88 -13.15 -5.77
N ARG A 131 4.94 -13.50 -5.03
CA ARG A 131 5.27 -14.91 -4.75
C ARG A 131 4.11 -15.64 -4.06
N ARG A 132 3.46 -15.01 -3.09
CA ARG A 132 2.28 -15.59 -2.42
C ARG A 132 1.14 -15.84 -3.40
N MET A 133 0.90 -14.95 -4.36
CA MET A 133 -0.15 -15.18 -5.38
C MET A 133 0.23 -16.32 -6.32
N ALA A 134 1.47 -16.36 -6.82
CA ALA A 134 1.94 -17.46 -7.66
C ALA A 134 1.81 -18.83 -6.97
N SER A 135 2.12 -18.90 -5.67
CA SER A 135 1.93 -20.10 -4.86
C SER A 135 0.46 -20.53 -4.73
N VAL A 136 -0.50 -19.58 -4.72
CA VAL A 136 -1.95 -19.90 -4.69
C VAL A 136 -2.41 -20.48 -6.02
N LEU A 137 -1.90 -19.92 -7.11
CA LEU A 137 -2.24 -20.35 -8.47
C LEU A 137 -1.57 -21.68 -8.83
N GLY A 138 -0.45 -22.02 -8.18
CA GLY A 138 0.38 -23.18 -8.54
C GLY A 138 1.22 -22.94 -9.80
N ARG A 139 1.31 -21.69 -10.27
CA ARG A 139 2.10 -21.29 -11.43
C ARG A 139 2.54 -19.84 -11.32
N GLU A 140 3.51 -19.46 -12.14
CA GLU A 140 3.88 -18.06 -12.31
C GLU A 140 2.82 -17.27 -13.07
N LEU A 141 2.72 -15.97 -12.74
CA LEU A 141 1.91 -15.01 -13.48
C LEU A 141 2.59 -14.72 -14.83
N ARG A 142 2.19 -15.48 -15.85
CA ARG A 142 2.59 -15.35 -17.26
C ARG A 142 1.45 -14.72 -18.08
N HIS A 143 1.73 -14.31 -19.32
CA HIS A 143 0.78 -13.65 -20.24
C HIS A 143 0.26 -12.30 -19.74
N LEU A 144 1.20 -11.35 -19.62
CA LEU A 144 0.91 -10.00 -19.18
C LEU A 144 0.14 -9.22 -20.26
N GLN A 145 -1.06 -8.77 -19.91
CA GLN A 145 -1.87 -7.85 -20.72
C GLN A 145 -1.86 -6.45 -20.09
N TYR A 146 -2.17 -5.43 -20.89
CA TYR A 146 -2.15 -4.03 -20.46
C TYR A 146 -3.49 -3.38 -20.67
N TYR A 147 -4.21 -3.08 -19.59
CA TYR A 147 -5.55 -2.48 -19.67
C TYR A 147 -5.52 -1.06 -19.11
N LYS A 148 -6.18 -0.12 -19.79
CA LYS A 148 -6.43 1.22 -19.26
C LYS A 148 -7.73 1.20 -18.46
N ILE A 149 -7.60 1.13 -17.14
CA ILE A 149 -8.73 1.01 -16.21
C ILE A 149 -8.93 2.34 -15.48
N THR A 150 -10.14 2.88 -15.54
CA THR A 150 -10.50 4.14 -14.88
C THR A 150 -11.75 3.97 -14.01
N PRO A 151 -11.84 4.64 -12.85
CA PRO A 151 -13.04 4.64 -12.04
C PRO A 151 -14.19 5.37 -12.76
N VAL A 152 -15.41 4.85 -12.63
CA VAL A 152 -16.62 5.52 -13.14
C VAL A 152 -16.97 6.73 -12.30
N LYS A 153 -16.76 6.63 -10.99
CA LYS A 153 -16.96 7.69 -10.01
C LYS A 153 -15.75 7.69 -9.09
N ILE A 154 -15.18 8.87 -8.86
CA ILE A 154 -14.05 9.05 -7.97
C ILE A 154 -14.58 9.53 -6.63
N ASP A 155 -14.27 8.81 -5.55
CA ASP A 155 -14.43 9.34 -4.20
C ASP A 155 -13.21 10.21 -3.85
N PHE A 156 -13.29 11.47 -4.24
CA PHE A 156 -12.24 12.45 -3.96
C PHE A 156 -12.05 12.67 -2.46
N LYS A 157 -13.07 12.47 -1.62
CA LYS A 157 -12.96 12.72 -0.18
C LYS A 157 -12.07 11.67 0.49
N GLN A 158 -12.25 10.41 0.14
CA GLN A 158 -11.43 9.32 0.68
C GLN A 158 -9.96 9.46 0.23
N LEU A 159 -9.73 9.77 -1.05
CA LEU A 159 -8.39 9.95 -1.59
C LEU A 159 -7.68 11.18 -1.00
N LEU A 160 -8.38 12.31 -0.92
CA LEU A 160 -7.83 13.51 -0.31
C LEU A 160 -7.57 13.29 1.18
N GLY A 161 -8.48 12.62 1.89
CA GLY A 161 -8.28 12.23 3.29
C GLY A 161 -7.03 11.39 3.49
N PHE A 162 -6.81 10.38 2.64
CA PHE A 162 -5.59 9.57 2.66
C PHE A 162 -4.32 10.42 2.44
N LEU A 163 -4.33 11.28 1.41
CA LEU A 163 -3.19 12.16 1.08
C LEU A 163 -2.88 13.14 2.21
N VAL A 164 -3.89 13.83 2.72
CA VAL A 164 -3.73 14.87 3.74
C VAL A 164 -3.36 14.26 5.09
N VAL A 165 -4.04 13.20 5.51
CA VAL A 165 -3.81 12.61 6.84
C VAL A 165 -2.49 11.86 6.89
N ILE A 166 -2.27 10.90 5.99
CA ILE A 166 -1.07 10.05 6.06
C ILE A 166 0.14 10.79 5.45
N GLY A 167 -0.03 11.44 4.30
CA GLY A 167 1.03 12.23 3.69
C GLY A 167 1.41 13.45 4.53
N GLY A 168 0.42 14.16 5.09
CA GLY A 168 0.67 15.27 6.01
C GLY A 168 1.37 14.82 7.29
N LEU A 169 0.96 13.70 7.90
CA LEU A 169 1.63 13.15 9.08
C LEU A 169 3.08 12.77 8.80
N ALA A 170 3.36 12.12 7.65
CA ALA A 170 4.73 11.84 7.23
C ALA A 170 5.56 13.13 7.11
N PHE A 171 5.01 14.15 6.45
CA PHE A 171 5.65 15.44 6.26
C PHE A 171 5.96 16.14 7.59
N PHE A 172 5.00 16.20 8.52
CA PHE A 172 5.20 16.80 9.85
C PHE A 172 6.27 16.06 10.66
N MET A 173 6.28 14.73 10.64
CA MET A 173 7.29 13.94 11.35
C MET A 173 8.69 14.16 10.75
N SER A 174 8.80 14.23 9.41
CA SER A 174 10.05 14.57 8.73
C SER A 174 10.54 15.97 9.08
N LEU A 175 9.66 16.98 9.07
CA LEU A 175 10.01 18.35 9.45
C LEU A 175 10.52 18.41 10.89
N TYR A 176 9.83 17.74 11.81
CA TYR A 176 10.23 17.71 13.21
C TYR A 176 11.58 17.02 13.39
N TYR A 177 11.85 15.93 12.65
CA TYR A 177 13.17 15.30 12.61
C TYR A 177 14.26 16.27 12.16
N PHE A 178 14.06 17.02 11.07
CA PHE A 178 15.05 17.99 10.59
C PHE A 178 15.26 19.16 11.56
N TYR A 179 14.21 19.57 12.27
CA TYR A 179 14.29 20.64 13.27
C TYR A 179 15.00 20.20 14.55
N SER A 180 14.64 19.01 15.07
CA SER A 180 15.11 18.52 16.38
C SER A 180 16.39 17.68 16.31
N GLY A 181 16.73 17.10 15.16
CA GLY A 181 17.81 16.12 15.03
C GLY A 181 17.53 14.78 15.72
N ASN A 182 16.30 14.54 16.18
CA ASN A 182 15.95 13.37 16.97
C ASN A 182 15.58 12.16 16.10
N LEU A 183 16.42 11.13 16.13
CA LEU A 183 16.33 9.95 15.25
C LEU A 183 14.98 9.22 15.33
N LEU A 184 14.28 9.27 16.47
CA LEU A 184 12.98 8.63 16.64
C LEU A 184 11.96 9.17 15.63
N PHE A 185 11.92 10.48 15.44
CA PHE A 185 11.01 11.12 14.50
C PHE A 185 11.36 10.79 13.05
N GLY A 186 12.66 10.65 12.74
CA GLY A 186 13.12 10.18 11.44
C GLY A 186 12.66 8.74 11.15
N LEU A 187 12.74 7.85 12.14
CA LEU A 187 12.23 6.48 12.04
C LEU A 187 10.70 6.44 11.89
N MET A 188 9.97 7.24 12.68
CA MET A 188 8.51 7.35 12.58
C MET A 188 8.09 7.87 11.21
N ALA A 189 8.75 8.92 10.70
CA ALA A 189 8.49 9.44 9.37
C ALA A 189 8.66 8.37 8.29
N ASN A 190 9.78 7.64 8.31
CA ASN A 190 10.03 6.56 7.36
C ASN A 190 9.02 5.40 7.48
N ALA A 191 8.58 5.05 8.70
CA ALA A 191 7.54 4.05 8.90
C ALA A 191 6.19 4.50 8.30
N ILE A 192 5.83 5.78 8.43
CA ILE A 192 4.60 6.33 7.82
C ILE A 192 4.75 6.38 6.30
N ILE A 193 5.93 6.79 5.78
CA ILE A 193 6.22 6.78 4.34
C ILE A 193 6.12 5.36 3.78
N PHE A 194 6.63 4.35 4.48
CA PHE A 194 6.48 2.95 4.11
C PHE A 194 5.01 2.56 3.94
N LEU A 195 4.16 2.92 4.92
CA LEU A 195 2.73 2.66 4.88
C LEU A 195 2.06 3.40 3.72
N TYR A 196 2.41 4.67 3.52
CA TYR A 196 1.89 5.50 2.44
C TYR A 196 2.19 4.92 1.06
N LEU A 197 3.47 4.61 0.80
CA LEU A 197 3.92 4.04 -0.48
C LEU A 197 3.32 2.65 -0.72
N SER A 198 3.25 1.81 0.32
CA SER A 198 2.58 0.51 0.23
C SER A 198 1.08 0.65 -0.07
N ALA A 199 0.42 1.64 0.53
CA ALA A 199 -1.00 1.92 0.33
C ALA A 199 -1.32 2.69 -0.97
N SER A 200 -0.34 2.94 -1.85
CA SER A 200 -0.59 3.52 -3.18
C SER A 200 -1.61 2.72 -4.02
N ASN A 201 -1.83 1.45 -3.67
CA ASN A 201 -2.90 0.60 -4.20
C ASN A 201 -4.34 1.11 -3.91
N VAL A 202 -4.52 2.10 -3.02
CA VAL A 202 -5.83 2.72 -2.69
C VAL A 202 -6.51 3.34 -3.92
N ALA A 203 -5.76 3.60 -5.00
CA ALA A 203 -6.33 3.98 -6.29
C ALA A 203 -7.41 3.01 -6.81
N PHE A 204 -7.35 1.73 -6.41
CA PHE A 204 -8.34 0.72 -6.79
C PHE A 204 -8.99 0.11 -5.55
N GLY A 205 -10.26 0.48 -5.31
CA GLY A 205 -11.12 -0.02 -4.25
C GLY A 205 -11.86 -1.29 -4.63
N THR A 206 -12.35 -2.01 -3.63
CA THR A 206 -13.08 -3.27 -3.77
C THR A 206 -14.52 -3.20 -3.27
N GLU A 207 -14.99 -2.02 -2.88
CA GLU A 207 -16.36 -1.87 -2.36
C GLU A 207 -17.36 -1.92 -3.51
N SER A 208 -18.55 -2.46 -3.26
CA SER A 208 -19.54 -2.77 -4.31
C SER A 208 -20.00 -1.58 -5.14
N HIS A 209 -19.86 -0.36 -4.62
CA HIS A 209 -20.20 0.88 -5.33
C HIS A 209 -19.03 1.45 -6.15
N HIS A 210 -17.82 0.92 -5.98
CA HIS A 210 -16.65 1.30 -6.78
C HIS A 210 -16.66 0.53 -8.11
N LEU A 211 -17.22 1.17 -9.13
CA LEU A 211 -17.28 0.65 -10.50
C LEU A 211 -16.15 1.22 -11.34
N TYR A 212 -15.60 0.38 -12.22
CA TYR A 212 -14.52 0.74 -13.14
C TYR A 212 -14.90 0.45 -14.58
N LYS A 213 -14.25 1.16 -15.51
CA LYS A 213 -14.37 0.96 -16.96
C LYS A 213 -13.01 0.65 -17.54
N ILE A 214 -13.00 -0.26 -18.51
CA ILE A 214 -11.83 -0.52 -19.36
C ILE A 214 -11.99 0.34 -20.61
N ASN A 215 -11.11 1.32 -20.77
CA ASN A 215 -11.17 2.27 -21.89
C ASN A 215 -10.34 1.81 -23.08
N ASP A 216 -9.27 1.04 -22.84
CA ASP A 216 -8.34 0.59 -23.86
C ASP A 216 -7.63 -0.70 -23.43
N LYS A 217 -7.16 -1.49 -24.41
CA LYS A 217 -6.48 -2.77 -24.21
C LYS A 217 -5.33 -2.93 -25.20
N ILE A 218 -4.15 -3.27 -24.67
CA ILE A 218 -3.01 -3.69 -25.46
C ILE A 218 -2.71 -5.16 -25.10
N LEU A 219 -2.85 -6.03 -26.10
CA LEU A 219 -2.43 -7.43 -26.01
C LEU A 219 -0.99 -7.51 -26.54
N LYS A 220 -0.06 -7.93 -25.69
CA LYS A 220 1.35 -8.20 -26.05
C LYS A 220 1.64 -9.67 -25.88
#